data_AF-A0A6N2KB26-F1
#
_entry.id   AF-A0A6N2KB26-F1
#
_cell.length_a   1.000
_cell.length_b   1.000
_cell.length_c   1.000
_cell.angle_alpha   90.00
_cell.angle_beta   90.00
_cell.angle_gamma   90.00
#
_symmetry.space_group_name_H-M   'P 1'
#
loop_
_entity.id
_entity.type
_entity.pdbx_description
1 polymer ?
#
loop_
_entity_poly.entity_id
_entity_poly.type
_entity_poly.pdbx_seq_one_letter_code
_entity_poly.pdbx_strand_id
1 'polypeptide(L)'
;MTHKFKGKTVMTDQERYESLRHCRWVDEVIPDAPWVITQEFLDKHRIDCVAHDSLPYADASGGGKDVYEFVKSVGRFKETKRTDGISTSDIIMRIVKDYNEYVMRNLARGYTRKDLGVSYVKEKRLRVNMGLKKLREKVKKQQEIVGEKIQVVAKTACVHRNEWVENADRLVAGFLEMFEERCHKMGTAIRERIQEKLTKQQLIGLIYDRYDGDSDEYYYDDDTEEDYECRGD
;
A
#
# COMPACT_ATOMS: atom_id res chain seq x y z
N MET A 1 32.02 6.25 -37.53
CA MET A 1 32.63 5.09 -36.81
C MET A 1 31.87 4.69 -35.54
N THR A 2 31.68 5.61 -34.58
CA THR A 2 31.01 5.36 -33.29
C THR A 2 29.64 4.68 -33.40
N HIS A 3 28.81 5.07 -34.37
CA HIS A 3 27.48 4.48 -34.54
C HIS A 3 27.53 2.99 -34.93
N LYS A 4 28.59 2.55 -35.62
CA LYS A 4 28.76 1.15 -36.05
C LYS A 4 29.20 0.25 -34.90
N PHE A 5 30.13 0.73 -34.07
CA PHE A 5 30.82 -0.10 -33.09
C PHE A 5 30.42 0.15 -31.63
N LYS A 6 29.64 1.19 -31.35
CA LYS A 6 29.19 1.54 -29.99
C LYS A 6 27.70 1.81 -29.92
N GLY A 7 27.22 2.78 -30.69
CA GLY A 7 25.83 3.22 -30.66
C GLY A 7 25.65 4.68 -30.99
N LYS A 8 24.42 5.17 -30.83
CA LYS A 8 24.02 6.53 -31.19
C LYS A 8 24.69 7.56 -30.28
N THR A 9 24.96 8.73 -30.84
CA THR A 9 25.48 9.90 -30.12
C THR A 9 24.42 11.00 -30.10
N VAL A 10 24.30 11.71 -28.97
CA VAL A 10 23.44 12.90 -28.88
C VAL A 10 24.11 14.08 -29.58
N MET A 11 25.41 14.26 -29.35
CA MET A 11 26.23 15.28 -30.02
C MET A 11 26.81 14.73 -31.32
N THR A 12 26.87 15.59 -32.33
CA THR A 12 27.58 15.37 -33.59
C THR A 12 29.09 15.30 -33.38
N ASP A 13 29.83 14.79 -34.37
CA ASP A 13 31.28 14.69 -34.26
C ASP A 13 31.94 16.07 -34.13
N GLN A 14 31.45 17.07 -34.87
CA GLN A 14 31.97 18.44 -34.79
C GLN A 14 31.76 19.07 -33.40
N GLU A 15 30.59 18.91 -32.80
CA GLU A 15 30.32 19.41 -31.44
C GLU A 15 31.21 18.74 -30.39
N ARG A 16 31.51 17.45 -30.57
CA ARG A 16 32.44 16.72 -29.68
C ARG A 16 33.87 17.20 -29.85
N TYR A 17 34.32 17.44 -31.08
CA TYR A 17 35.64 18.00 -31.35
C TYR A 17 35.80 19.37 -30.69
N GLU A 18 34.79 20.23 -30.80
CA GLU A 18 34.84 21.56 -30.18
C GLU A 18 34.81 21.49 -28.65
N SER A 19 34.02 20.55 -28.09
CA SER A 19 33.99 20.33 -26.64
C SER A 19 35.37 19.94 -26.09
N LEU A 20 36.14 19.14 -26.83
CA LEU A 20 37.51 18.76 -26.44
C LEU A 20 38.48 19.94 -26.51
N ARG A 21 38.36 20.82 -27.52
CA ARG A 21 39.22 22.02 -27.66
C ARG A 21 39.07 23.00 -26.50
N HIS A 22 37.92 23.00 -25.82
CA HIS A 22 37.69 23.83 -24.63
C HIS A 22 38.03 23.14 -23.32
N CYS A 23 38.59 21.92 -23.35
CA CYS A 23 39.06 21.25 -22.14
C CYS A 23 40.41 21.83 -21.72
N ARG A 24 40.52 22.25 -20.44
CA ARG A 24 41.73 22.85 -19.86
C ARG A 24 43.02 22.04 -20.07
N TRP A 25 42.90 20.73 -20.15
CA TRP A 25 44.02 19.78 -20.17
C TRP A 25 44.37 19.26 -21.57
N VAL A 26 43.74 19.80 -22.61
CA VAL A 26 43.91 19.34 -23.99
C VAL A 26 44.74 20.37 -24.77
N ASP A 27 45.86 19.93 -25.32
CA ASP A 27 46.72 20.76 -26.17
C ASP A 27 46.38 20.62 -27.67
N GLU A 28 46.09 19.40 -28.13
CA GLU A 28 45.76 19.08 -29.53
C GLU A 28 44.56 18.13 -29.60
N VAL A 29 43.70 18.33 -30.61
CA VAL A 29 42.59 17.42 -30.92
C VAL A 29 42.81 16.84 -32.31
N ILE A 30 42.93 15.51 -32.40
CA ILE A 30 43.02 14.76 -33.66
C ILE A 30 41.60 14.27 -34.05
N PRO A 31 40.97 14.84 -35.08
CA PRO A 31 39.68 14.35 -35.58
C PRO A 31 39.79 12.97 -36.22
N ASP A 32 38.66 12.26 -36.31
CA ASP A 32 38.55 10.98 -37.02
C ASP A 32 39.57 9.93 -36.57
N ALA A 33 39.87 9.91 -35.27
CA ALA A 33 40.73 8.91 -34.65
C ALA A 33 40.23 7.47 -34.94
N PRO A 34 41.14 6.50 -35.13
CA PRO A 34 40.77 5.13 -35.47
C PRO A 34 40.11 4.39 -34.29
N TRP A 35 39.34 3.35 -34.59
CA TRP A 35 38.70 2.50 -33.56
C TRP A 35 39.72 1.64 -32.81
N VAL A 36 40.68 1.09 -33.56
CA VAL A 36 41.82 0.31 -33.05
C VAL A 36 43.08 1.10 -33.39
N ILE A 37 43.93 1.33 -32.39
CA ILE A 37 45.16 2.08 -32.55
C ILE A 37 46.20 1.19 -33.23
N THR A 38 46.78 1.67 -34.34
CA THR A 38 47.84 0.97 -35.07
C THR A 38 49.20 1.63 -34.85
N GLN A 39 50.29 0.92 -35.17
CA GLN A 39 51.64 1.45 -35.08
C GLN A 39 51.82 2.69 -35.97
N GLU A 40 51.25 2.68 -37.18
CA GLU A 40 51.32 3.82 -38.11
C GLU A 40 50.67 5.09 -37.52
N PHE A 41 49.57 4.93 -36.77
CA PHE A 41 48.92 6.04 -36.09
C PHE A 41 49.78 6.61 -34.95
N LEU A 42 50.42 5.73 -34.16
CA LEU A 42 51.33 6.14 -33.10
C LEU A 42 52.53 6.91 -33.65
N ASP A 43 53.13 6.42 -34.74
CA ASP A 43 54.31 7.04 -35.35
C ASP A 43 53.97 8.36 -36.03
N LYS A 44 52.86 8.41 -36.79
CA LYS A 44 52.40 9.63 -37.48
C LYS A 44 52.21 10.80 -36.51
N HIS A 45 51.63 10.52 -35.34
CA HIS A 45 51.33 11.54 -34.34
C HIS A 45 52.38 11.64 -33.23
N ARG A 46 53.47 10.84 -33.30
CA ARG A 46 54.54 10.79 -32.29
C ARG A 46 54.00 10.59 -30.87
N ILE A 47 53.06 9.66 -30.71
CA ILE A 47 52.35 9.41 -29.45
C ILE A 47 53.20 8.53 -28.54
N ASP A 48 53.68 9.05 -27.41
CA ASP A 48 54.50 8.31 -26.44
C ASP A 48 53.74 7.30 -25.59
N CYS A 49 52.52 7.66 -25.19
CA CYS A 49 51.66 6.82 -24.37
C CYS A 49 50.18 7.04 -24.70
N VAL A 50 49.36 6.03 -24.44
CA VAL A 50 47.90 6.10 -24.58
C VAL A 50 47.26 5.94 -23.22
N ALA A 51 46.38 6.87 -22.85
CA ALA A 51 45.70 6.87 -21.57
C ALA A 51 44.20 6.52 -21.70
N HIS A 52 43.74 5.50 -20.97
CA HIS A 52 42.32 5.12 -20.88
C HIS A 52 42.05 4.39 -19.55
N ASP A 53 40.79 4.14 -19.19
CA ASP A 53 40.46 3.28 -18.06
C ASP A 53 40.97 1.84 -18.27
N SER A 54 41.19 1.11 -17.18
CA SER A 54 41.84 -0.21 -17.18
C SER A 54 40.96 -1.36 -17.69
N LEU A 55 39.65 -1.13 -17.87
CA LEU A 55 38.74 -2.18 -18.27
C LEU A 55 39.00 -2.57 -19.74
N PRO A 56 39.02 -3.88 -20.07
CA PRO A 56 39.13 -4.33 -21.45
C PRO A 56 37.99 -3.75 -22.29
N TYR A 57 38.33 -3.11 -23.40
CA TYR A 57 37.34 -2.50 -24.28
C TYR A 57 37.11 -3.41 -25.47
N ALA A 58 36.01 -4.17 -25.43
CA ALA A 58 35.70 -5.20 -26.42
C ALA A 58 35.74 -4.65 -27.85
N ASP A 59 36.50 -5.33 -28.71
CA ASP A 59 36.62 -4.94 -30.10
C ASP A 59 35.38 -5.37 -30.90
N ALA A 60 34.45 -4.43 -31.05
CA ALA A 60 33.26 -4.62 -31.87
C ALA A 60 33.55 -4.73 -33.39
N SER A 61 34.80 -4.57 -33.83
CA SER A 61 35.19 -4.86 -35.23
C SER A 61 35.50 -6.34 -35.48
N GLY A 62 35.66 -7.13 -34.41
CA GLY A 62 35.91 -8.57 -34.48
C GLY A 62 37.39 -8.97 -34.62
N GLY A 63 38.32 -8.03 -34.48
CA GLY A 63 39.75 -8.27 -34.61
C GLY A 63 40.45 -8.76 -33.33
N GLY A 64 39.85 -8.57 -32.16
CA GLY A 64 40.46 -8.96 -30.89
C GLY A 64 39.52 -8.94 -29.68
N LYS A 65 40.07 -9.17 -28.48
CA LYS A 65 39.31 -9.10 -27.22
C LYS A 65 39.31 -7.70 -26.61
N ASP A 66 40.36 -6.91 -26.88
CA ASP A 66 40.53 -5.56 -26.36
C ASP A 66 41.18 -4.67 -27.42
N VAL A 67 40.55 -3.54 -27.77
CA VAL A 67 41.10 -2.60 -28.77
C VAL A 67 42.44 -1.98 -28.34
N TYR A 68 42.78 -2.04 -27.05
CA TYR A 68 44.05 -1.55 -26.50
C TYR A 68 45.11 -2.64 -26.32
N GLU A 69 44.83 -3.89 -26.71
CA GLU A 69 45.73 -5.04 -26.51
C GLU A 69 47.15 -4.78 -27.06
N PHE A 70 47.24 -4.25 -28.29
CA PHE A 70 48.51 -3.87 -28.90
C PHE A 70 49.28 -2.83 -28.07
N VAL A 71 48.60 -1.77 -27.61
CA VAL A 71 49.27 -0.68 -26.89
C VAL A 71 49.70 -1.14 -25.48
N LYS A 72 48.94 -2.06 -24.89
CA LYS A 72 49.28 -2.72 -23.62
C LYS A 72 50.51 -3.63 -23.79
N SER A 73 50.59 -4.41 -24.87
CA SER A 73 51.71 -5.34 -25.08
C SER A 73 53.05 -4.64 -25.31
N VAL A 74 53.04 -3.45 -25.94
CA VAL A 74 54.25 -2.62 -26.13
C VAL A 74 54.58 -1.72 -24.92
N GLY A 75 53.84 -1.83 -23.81
CA GLY A 75 54.11 -1.10 -22.57
C GLY A 75 53.82 0.41 -22.62
N ARG A 76 53.01 0.88 -23.60
CA ARG A 76 52.68 2.31 -23.79
C ARG A 76 51.32 2.70 -23.22
N PHE A 77 50.59 1.78 -22.60
CA PHE A 77 49.28 2.04 -22.01
C PHE A 77 49.41 2.64 -20.59
N LYS A 78 48.67 3.71 -20.30
CA LYS A 78 48.60 4.37 -18.99
C LYS A 78 47.16 4.34 -18.47
N GLU A 79 46.98 3.66 -17.34
CA GLU A 79 45.65 3.52 -16.74
C GLU A 79 45.18 4.81 -16.07
N THR A 80 43.93 5.17 -16.31
CA THR A 80 43.24 6.28 -15.64
C THR A 80 42.05 5.74 -14.83
N LYS A 81 41.58 6.54 -13.86
CA LYS A 81 40.42 6.19 -13.04
C LYS A 81 39.19 6.92 -13.54
N ARG A 82 38.07 6.19 -13.60
CA ARG A 82 36.76 6.78 -13.90
C ARG A 82 36.31 7.66 -12.75
N THR A 83 35.53 8.69 -13.06
CA THR A 83 34.88 9.52 -12.05
C THR A 83 33.52 8.93 -11.70
N ASP A 84 33.30 8.64 -10.43
CA ASP A 84 32.04 8.07 -9.96
C ASP A 84 30.91 9.10 -10.00
N GLY A 85 29.68 8.63 -10.24
CA GLY A 85 28.47 9.47 -10.23
C GLY A 85 28.26 10.35 -11.47
N ILE A 86 29.09 10.23 -12.50
CA ILE A 86 28.91 10.96 -13.76
C ILE A 86 29.19 10.06 -14.98
N SER A 87 28.26 10.04 -15.93
CA SER A 87 28.46 9.42 -17.25
C SER A 87 27.47 9.99 -18.26
N THR A 88 27.74 9.82 -19.55
CA THR A 88 26.80 10.22 -20.62
C THR A 88 25.46 9.51 -20.47
N SER A 89 25.47 8.21 -20.15
CA SER A 89 24.26 7.44 -19.91
C SER A 89 23.48 7.97 -18.71
N ASP A 90 24.16 8.35 -17.63
CA ASP A 90 23.52 8.90 -16.44
C ASP A 90 22.86 10.26 -16.73
N ILE A 91 23.53 11.16 -17.47
CA ILE A 91 22.93 12.43 -17.92
C ILE A 91 21.68 12.17 -18.77
N ILE A 92 21.74 11.22 -19.72
CA ILE A 92 20.59 10.85 -20.56
C ILE A 92 19.46 10.30 -19.68
N MET A 93 19.75 9.42 -18.72
CA MET A 93 18.74 8.86 -17.82
C MET A 93 18.06 9.93 -16.97
N ARG A 94 18.81 10.93 -16.46
CA ARG A 94 18.25 12.07 -15.73
C ARG A 94 17.24 12.84 -16.59
N ILE A 95 17.57 13.12 -17.86
CA ILE A 95 16.68 13.81 -18.80
C ILE A 95 15.44 12.96 -19.13
N VAL A 96 15.62 11.67 -19.42
CA VAL A 96 14.54 10.77 -19.83
C VAL A 96 13.56 10.50 -18.69
N LYS A 97 14.05 10.41 -17.44
CA LYS A 97 13.21 10.19 -16.25
C LYS A 97 12.10 11.22 -16.12
N ASP A 98 12.43 12.49 -16.37
CA ASP A 98 11.51 13.61 -16.20
C ASP A 98 10.72 13.93 -17.49
N TYR A 99 11.00 13.24 -18.60
CA TYR A 99 10.40 13.51 -19.91
C TYR A 99 8.86 13.38 -19.90
N ASN A 100 8.32 12.36 -19.24
CA ASN A 100 6.87 12.17 -19.17
C ASN A 100 6.18 13.32 -18.42
N GLU A 101 6.82 13.85 -17.36
CA GLU A 101 6.30 14.99 -16.62
C GLU A 101 6.40 16.29 -17.43
N TYR A 102 7.51 16.49 -18.12
CA TYR A 102 7.68 17.58 -19.08
C TYR A 102 6.57 17.59 -20.14
N VAL A 103 6.29 16.44 -20.75
CA VAL A 103 5.22 16.31 -21.75
C VAL A 103 3.87 16.69 -21.16
N MET A 104 3.52 16.15 -19.99
CA MET A 104 2.22 16.43 -19.38
C MET A 104 2.05 17.88 -18.94
N ARG A 105 3.11 18.50 -18.43
CA ARG A 105 3.09 19.91 -18.03
C ARG A 105 2.85 20.82 -19.23
N ASN A 106 3.49 20.54 -20.37
CA ASN A 106 3.32 21.34 -21.58
C ASN A 106 1.97 21.09 -22.26
N LEU A 107 1.47 19.85 -22.28
CA LEU A 107 0.10 19.57 -22.73
C LEU A 107 -0.94 20.33 -21.88
N ALA A 108 -0.74 20.41 -20.57
CA ALA A 108 -1.62 21.18 -19.68
C ALA A 108 -1.53 22.70 -19.91
N ARG A 109 -0.40 23.21 -20.42
CA ARG A 109 -0.21 24.62 -20.81
C ARG A 109 -0.79 24.95 -22.20
N GLY A 110 -1.26 23.94 -22.95
CA GLY A 110 -1.88 24.12 -24.26
C GLY A 110 -0.98 23.84 -25.46
N TYR A 111 0.26 23.36 -25.26
CA TYR A 111 1.09 22.90 -26.38
C TYR A 111 0.46 21.67 -27.05
N THR A 112 0.57 21.57 -28.37
CA THR A 112 0.05 20.41 -29.08
C THR A 112 1.02 19.23 -29.00
N ARG A 113 0.51 18.01 -29.15
CA ARG A 113 1.34 16.80 -29.21
C ARG A 113 2.37 16.84 -30.35
N LYS A 114 2.04 17.53 -31.45
CA LYS A 114 2.91 17.63 -32.63
C LYS A 114 4.13 18.49 -32.32
N ASP A 115 3.93 19.60 -31.61
CA ASP A 115 5.01 20.49 -31.17
C ASP A 115 5.99 19.80 -30.22
N LEU A 116 5.47 18.88 -29.40
CA LEU A 116 6.27 18.11 -28.44
C LEU A 116 6.88 16.83 -29.05
N GLY A 117 6.61 16.51 -30.31
CA GLY A 117 7.08 15.26 -30.93
C GLY A 117 6.50 13.99 -30.28
N VAL A 118 5.34 14.08 -29.63
CA VAL A 118 4.74 12.98 -28.88
C VAL A 118 3.69 12.26 -29.72
N SER A 119 3.78 10.93 -29.76
CA SER A 119 2.79 10.10 -30.45
C SER A 119 1.42 10.17 -29.77
N TYR A 120 0.35 10.06 -30.55
CA TYR A 120 -1.02 10.14 -30.04
C TYR A 120 -1.32 9.11 -28.93
N VAL A 121 -0.85 7.87 -29.12
CA VAL A 121 -1.03 6.79 -28.13
C VAL A 121 -0.31 7.14 -26.82
N LYS A 122 0.90 7.67 -26.90
CA LYS A 122 1.68 8.09 -25.72
C LYS A 122 0.97 9.21 -24.97
N GLU A 123 0.46 10.21 -25.69
CA GLU A 123 -0.31 11.32 -25.10
C GLU A 123 -1.53 10.81 -24.34
N LYS A 124 -2.36 9.95 -24.96
CA LYS A 124 -3.55 9.39 -24.30
C LYS A 124 -3.19 8.53 -23.09
N ARG A 125 -2.14 7.70 -23.19
CA ARG A 125 -1.63 6.91 -22.05
C ARG A 125 -1.20 7.81 -20.89
N LEU A 126 -0.47 8.89 -21.16
CA LEU A 126 -0.03 9.82 -20.12
C LEU A 126 -1.23 10.56 -19.48
N ARG A 127 -2.24 10.92 -20.28
CA ARG A 127 -3.48 11.53 -19.79
C ARG A 127 -4.26 10.60 -18.86
N VAL A 128 -4.40 9.32 -19.22
CA VAL A 128 -5.03 8.29 -18.37
C VAL A 128 -4.23 8.10 -17.09
N ASN A 129 -2.91 7.97 -17.17
CA ASN A 129 -2.05 7.83 -15.99
C ASN A 129 -2.19 9.03 -15.03
N MET A 130 -2.28 10.26 -15.55
CA MET A 130 -2.56 11.44 -14.73
C MET A 130 -3.96 11.42 -14.11
N GLY A 131 -4.97 10.97 -14.85
CA GLY A 131 -6.32 10.77 -14.32
C GLY A 131 -6.34 9.78 -13.15
N LEU A 132 -5.64 8.64 -13.30
CA LEU A 132 -5.49 7.64 -12.25
C LEU A 132 -4.71 8.17 -11.05
N LYS A 133 -3.64 8.95 -11.27
CA LYS A 133 -2.87 9.58 -10.19
C LYS A 133 -3.75 10.56 -9.38
N LYS A 134 -4.52 11.41 -10.05
CA LYS A 134 -5.47 12.34 -9.40
C LYS A 134 -6.56 11.59 -8.63
N LEU A 135 -7.08 10.49 -9.18
CA LEU A 135 -8.05 9.65 -8.50
C LEU A 135 -7.44 9.02 -7.24
N ARG A 136 -6.25 8.45 -7.35
CA ARG A 136 -5.51 7.88 -6.21
C ARG A 136 -5.26 8.92 -5.12
N GLU A 137 -4.88 10.13 -5.49
CA GLU A 137 -4.69 11.25 -4.54
C GLU A 137 -6.01 11.62 -3.84
N LYS A 138 -7.14 11.67 -4.57
CA LYS A 138 -8.46 11.91 -3.97
C LYS A 138 -8.88 10.78 -3.03
N VAL A 139 -8.67 9.52 -3.43
CA VAL A 139 -8.95 8.35 -2.59
C VAL A 139 -8.11 8.36 -1.33
N LYS A 140 -6.82 8.68 -1.42
CA LYS A 140 -5.93 8.78 -0.26
C LYS A 140 -6.40 9.86 0.73
N LYS A 141 -6.80 11.04 0.24
CA LYS A 141 -7.39 12.09 1.09
C LYS A 141 -8.68 11.63 1.76
N GLN A 142 -9.54 10.91 1.05
CA GLN A 142 -10.77 10.35 1.63
C GLN A 142 -10.46 9.30 2.69
N GLN A 143 -9.45 8.43 2.47
CA GLN A 143 -9.00 7.47 3.47
C GLN A 143 -8.47 8.15 4.74
N GLU A 144 -7.69 9.23 4.59
CA GLU A 144 -7.20 10.04 5.72
C GLU A 144 -8.38 10.62 6.53
N ILE A 145 -9.36 11.24 5.85
CA ILE A 145 -10.57 11.80 6.50
C ILE A 145 -11.41 10.70 7.19
N VAL A 146 -11.60 9.55 6.54
CA VAL A 146 -12.34 8.43 7.11
C VAL A 146 -11.59 7.86 8.32
N GLY A 147 -10.26 7.77 8.26
CA GLY A 147 -9.42 7.36 9.38
C GLY A 147 -9.56 8.27 10.59
N GLU A 148 -9.53 9.60 10.38
CA GLU A 148 -9.78 10.59 11.43
C GLU A 148 -11.19 10.46 12.03
N LYS A 149 -12.21 10.29 11.19
CA LYS A 149 -13.60 10.11 11.65
C LYS A 149 -13.78 8.82 12.46
N ILE A 150 -13.19 7.71 12.03
CA ILE A 150 -13.23 6.44 12.77
C ILE A 150 -12.53 6.60 14.12
N GLN A 151 -11.38 7.29 14.17
CA GLN A 151 -10.70 7.59 15.43
C GLN A 151 -11.57 8.41 16.39
N VAL A 152 -12.27 9.43 15.89
CA VAL A 152 -13.21 10.23 16.69
C VAL A 152 -14.36 9.36 17.19
N VAL A 153 -15.01 8.59 16.30
CA VAL A 153 -16.10 7.68 16.68
C VAL A 153 -15.64 6.64 17.70
N ALA A 154 -14.45 6.08 17.57
CA ALA A 154 -13.89 5.14 18.54
C ALA A 154 -13.67 5.80 19.91
N LYS A 155 -13.16 7.04 19.95
CA LYS A 155 -13.04 7.83 21.19
C LYS A 155 -14.41 8.14 21.80
N THR A 156 -15.36 8.60 21.00
CA THR A 156 -16.74 8.90 21.44
C THR A 156 -17.47 7.64 21.91
N ALA A 157 -17.33 6.51 21.23
CA ALA A 157 -17.90 5.23 21.63
C ALA A 157 -17.23 4.68 22.90
N CYS A 158 -15.93 4.90 23.11
CA CYS A 158 -15.26 4.60 24.37
C CYS A 158 -15.82 5.44 25.53
N VAL A 159 -16.15 6.71 25.28
CA VAL A 159 -16.78 7.61 26.27
C VAL A 159 -18.25 7.21 26.52
N HIS A 160 -19.00 6.90 25.47
CA HIS A 160 -20.40 6.43 25.58
C HIS A 160 -20.54 5.00 26.11
N ARG A 161 -19.49 4.18 26.15
CA ARG A 161 -19.57 2.83 26.74
C ARG A 161 -20.03 2.90 28.20
N ASN A 162 -19.53 3.87 28.96
CA ASN A 162 -19.92 4.05 30.36
C ASN A 162 -21.37 4.53 30.48
N GLU A 163 -21.81 5.47 29.64
CA GLU A 163 -23.20 5.94 29.64
C GLU A 163 -24.23 4.89 29.20
N TRP A 164 -23.87 4.01 28.26
CA TRP A 164 -24.74 2.90 27.84
C TRP A 164 -24.84 1.81 28.90
N VAL A 165 -23.73 1.49 29.59
CA VAL A 165 -23.74 0.56 30.72
C VAL A 165 -24.55 1.14 31.88
N GLU A 166 -24.35 2.41 32.22
CA GLU A 166 -25.10 3.10 33.28
C GLU A 166 -26.60 3.20 32.97
N ASN A 167 -26.98 3.47 31.71
CA ASN A 167 -28.38 3.47 31.30
C ASN A 167 -28.99 2.06 31.27
N ALA A 168 -28.21 1.03 30.92
CA ALA A 168 -28.65 -0.36 30.98
C ALA A 168 -28.86 -0.80 32.43
N ASP A 169 -27.93 -0.49 33.33
CA ASP A 169 -28.04 -0.78 34.76
C ASP A 169 -29.24 -0.06 35.38
N ARG A 170 -29.51 1.19 34.98
CA ARG A 170 -30.69 1.94 35.44
C ARG A 170 -32.01 1.34 34.96
N LEU A 171 -32.06 0.82 33.73
CA LEU A 171 -33.23 0.14 33.19
C LEU A 171 -33.46 -1.22 33.86
N VAL A 172 -32.39 -1.97 34.11
CA VAL A 172 -32.45 -3.26 34.83
C VAL A 172 -32.88 -3.03 36.28
N ALA A 173 -32.34 -2.02 36.96
CA ALA A 173 -32.74 -1.67 38.33
C ALA A 173 -34.23 -1.27 38.41
N GLY A 174 -34.70 -0.40 37.51
CA GLY A 174 -36.11 -0.01 37.46
C GLY A 174 -37.04 -1.18 37.12
N PHE A 175 -36.60 -2.10 36.26
CA PHE A 175 -37.35 -3.32 35.97
C PHE A 175 -37.44 -4.26 37.17
N LEU A 176 -36.34 -4.46 37.89
CA LEU A 176 -36.29 -5.32 39.08
C LEU A 176 -37.13 -4.75 40.23
N GLU A 177 -37.13 -3.44 40.45
CA GLU A 177 -37.98 -2.78 41.43
C GLU A 177 -39.48 -3.01 41.13
N MET A 178 -39.88 -2.84 39.86
CA MET A 178 -41.24 -3.14 39.42
C MET A 178 -41.59 -4.63 39.57
N PHE A 179 -40.62 -5.53 39.36
CA PHE A 179 -40.80 -6.97 39.49
C PHE A 179 -40.95 -7.39 40.96
N GLU A 180 -40.10 -6.87 41.85
CA GLU A 180 -40.17 -7.10 43.29
C GLU A 180 -41.47 -6.58 43.89
N GLU A 181 -41.94 -5.39 43.51
CA GLU A 181 -43.26 -4.90 43.91
C GLU A 181 -44.38 -5.85 43.49
N ARG A 182 -44.30 -6.42 42.29
CA ARG A 182 -45.30 -7.35 41.76
C ARG A 182 -45.25 -8.69 42.50
N CYS A 183 -44.06 -9.21 42.79
CA CYS A 183 -43.84 -10.41 43.57
C CYS A 183 -44.29 -10.22 45.03
N HIS A 184 -44.08 -9.05 45.63
CA HIS A 184 -44.58 -8.73 46.96
C HIS A 184 -46.11 -8.69 47.00
N LYS A 185 -46.76 -8.01 46.05
CA LYS A 185 -48.24 -7.98 45.92
C LYS A 185 -48.82 -9.38 45.70
N MET A 186 -48.13 -10.22 44.93
CA MET A 186 -48.52 -11.62 44.71
C MET A 186 -48.30 -12.47 45.96
N GLY A 187 -47.17 -12.29 46.65
CA GLY A 187 -46.85 -12.98 47.90
C GLY A 187 -47.76 -12.60 49.07
N THR A 188 -48.23 -11.35 49.15
CA THR A 188 -49.26 -10.93 50.11
C THR A 188 -50.61 -11.56 49.77
N ALA A 189 -51.01 -11.56 48.50
CA ALA A 189 -52.27 -12.19 48.08
C ALA A 189 -52.28 -13.70 48.32
N ILE A 190 -51.16 -14.39 48.10
CA ILE A 190 -51.02 -15.83 48.40
C ILE A 190 -51.08 -16.07 49.91
N ARG A 191 -50.39 -15.26 50.72
CA ARG A 191 -50.46 -15.35 52.19
C ARG A 191 -51.87 -15.12 52.72
N GLU A 192 -52.58 -14.12 52.22
CA GLU A 192 -53.97 -13.84 52.58
C GLU A 192 -54.88 -15.02 52.22
N ARG A 193 -54.70 -15.62 51.03
CA ARG A 193 -55.45 -16.82 50.64
C ARG A 193 -55.14 -18.04 51.51
N ILE A 194 -53.88 -18.24 51.91
CA ILE A 194 -53.49 -19.34 52.81
C ILE A 194 -54.05 -19.09 54.21
N GLN A 195 -54.01 -17.85 54.71
CA GLN A 195 -54.52 -17.50 56.04
C GLN A 195 -56.05 -17.56 56.12
N GLU A 196 -56.76 -17.18 55.05
CA GLU A 196 -58.20 -17.42 54.90
C GLU A 196 -58.53 -18.92 54.85
N LYS A 197 -57.73 -19.73 54.14
CA LYS A 197 -57.95 -21.18 54.08
C LYS A 197 -57.70 -21.83 55.44
N LEU A 198 -56.66 -21.44 56.17
CA LEU A 198 -56.38 -21.95 57.52
C LEU A 198 -57.47 -21.56 58.53
N THR A 199 -57.97 -20.31 58.47
CA THR A 199 -59.07 -19.86 59.34
C THR A 199 -60.41 -20.48 58.96
N LYS A 200 -60.70 -20.67 57.66
CA LYS A 200 -61.88 -21.42 57.18
C LYS A 200 -61.79 -22.90 57.51
N GLN A 201 -60.61 -23.52 57.49
CA GLN A 201 -60.42 -24.94 57.84
C GLN A 201 -60.51 -25.17 59.36
N GLN A 202 -60.11 -24.20 60.19
CA GLN A 202 -60.41 -24.18 61.63
C GLN A 202 -61.91 -23.96 61.92
N LEU A 203 -62.63 -23.21 61.08
CA LEU A 203 -64.08 -23.05 61.15
C LEU A 203 -64.87 -24.28 60.65
N ILE A 204 -64.36 -24.98 59.63
CA ILE A 204 -64.97 -26.17 59.00
C ILE A 204 -64.71 -27.44 59.83
N GLY A 205 -63.58 -27.51 60.56
CA GLY A 205 -63.35 -28.55 61.58
C GLY A 205 -64.30 -28.51 62.78
N LEU A 206 -65.08 -27.43 62.94
CA LEU A 206 -66.15 -27.30 63.93
C LEU A 206 -67.56 -27.57 63.34
N ILE A 207 -67.69 -27.83 62.04
CA ILE A 207 -68.98 -27.94 61.32
C ILE A 207 -69.15 -29.32 60.62
N TYR A 208 -68.10 -30.13 60.49
CA TYR A 208 -68.20 -31.53 60.03
C TYR A 208 -68.65 -32.48 61.15
N ASP A 209 -69.92 -32.33 61.55
CA ASP A 209 -70.69 -33.31 62.30
C ASP A 209 -72.15 -33.24 61.81
N ARG A 210 -72.40 -33.66 60.55
CA ARG A 210 -73.69 -34.21 60.03
C ARG A 210 -73.67 -34.36 58.50
N TYR A 211 -73.47 -35.62 58.07
CA TYR A 211 -74.04 -36.38 56.94
C TYR A 211 -74.14 -35.73 55.53
N ASP A 212 -74.06 -36.42 54.40
CA ASP A 212 -73.61 -37.74 53.92
C ASP A 212 -74.09 -37.79 52.44
N GLY A 213 -73.54 -38.69 51.65
CA GLY A 213 -74.07 -39.07 50.33
C GLY A 213 -73.39 -38.33 49.17
N ASP A 214 -72.36 -38.94 48.60
CA ASP A 214 -72.44 -39.89 47.47
C ASP A 214 -72.54 -39.10 46.15
N SER A 215 -71.86 -39.39 45.07
CA SER A 215 -71.09 -40.53 44.55
C SER A 215 -70.85 -40.05 43.10
N ASP A 216 -69.77 -40.26 42.38
CA ASP A 216 -68.57 -41.05 42.51
C ASP A 216 -67.67 -40.57 41.34
N GLU A 217 -66.37 -40.80 41.48
CA GLU A 217 -65.51 -41.40 40.44
C GLU A 217 -65.33 -40.74 39.06
N TYR A 218 -64.17 -40.74 38.39
CA TYR A 218 -62.88 -41.41 38.52
C TYR A 218 -61.89 -40.50 37.72
N TYR A 219 -60.73 -40.16 38.29
CA TYR A 219 -59.41 -40.76 38.06
C TYR A 219 -58.72 -40.38 36.72
N TYR A 220 -57.69 -39.50 36.75
CA TYR A 220 -56.24 -39.78 36.84
C TYR A 220 -55.65 -40.02 35.42
N ASP A 221 -54.47 -39.61 35.00
CA ASP A 221 -53.22 -39.13 35.62
C ASP A 221 -52.52 -38.22 34.57
N ASP A 222 -51.65 -37.26 34.92
CA ASP A 222 -50.25 -37.47 35.37
C ASP A 222 -49.50 -38.39 34.39
N ASP A 223 -48.30 -38.15 33.92
CA ASP A 223 -47.16 -37.30 34.28
C ASP A 223 -46.42 -37.10 32.93
N THR A 224 -45.42 -36.27 32.74
CA THR A 224 -44.07 -36.33 33.32
C THR A 224 -43.33 -35.20 32.54
N GLU A 225 -42.67 -34.21 33.16
CA GLU A 225 -41.30 -34.31 33.71
C GLU A 225 -40.39 -35.16 32.81
N GLU A 226 -39.36 -34.63 32.17
CA GLU A 226 -38.03 -34.38 32.71
C GLU A 226 -37.16 -34.18 31.44
N ASP A 227 -36.42 -33.08 31.32
CA ASP A 227 -34.98 -33.00 31.62
C ASP A 227 -34.04 -33.63 30.57
N TYR A 228 -32.77 -33.25 30.72
CA TYR A 228 -31.55 -33.65 30.00
C TYR A 228 -31.25 -32.86 28.72
N GLU A 229 -30.38 -31.85 28.78
CA GLU A 229 -28.90 -31.92 28.78
C GLU A 229 -28.23 -32.59 27.56
N CYS A 230 -27.15 -31.93 27.14
CA CYS A 230 -25.89 -32.47 26.59
C CYS A 230 -25.64 -32.45 25.05
N ARG A 231 -24.71 -31.54 24.68
CA ARG A 231 -23.44 -31.70 23.92
C ARG A 231 -23.35 -32.54 22.63
N GLY A 232 -22.58 -31.98 21.68
CA GLY A 232 -21.84 -32.65 20.58
C GLY A 232 -22.58 -32.54 19.25
N ASP A 233 -22.05 -32.01 18.15
CA ASP A 233 -20.68 -31.79 17.68
C ASP A 233 -20.54 -30.46 16.90
#